data_AF-A0AAE0U033-F1
#
_entry.id   AF-A0AAE0U033-F1
#
_cell.length_a   1.000
_cell.length_b   1.000
_cell.length_c   1.000
_cell.angle_alpha   90.00
_cell.angle_beta   90.00
_cell.angle_gamma   90.00
#
_symmetry.space_group_name_H-M   'P 1'
#
loop_
_entity.id
_entity.type
_entity.pdbx_description
1 polymer ?
#
loop_
_entity_poly.entity_id
_entity_poly.type
_entity_poly.pdbx_seq_one_letter_code
_entity_poly.pdbx_strand_id
1 'polypeptide(L)'
;MVQLNALVATFAAILSMASASPVSARQDDTLYPEPITIGRLSIPHGYVLYAYTPTKTTLQQACSDSPSRTMVQSVQTGRPDRPLCNNPFSLDGYSGLEFLCADGTGPAASQVTAIATNGTQTHLCTNVPLTVYPLYCGGGASISQQYICQ
;
A
#
# COMPACT_ATOMS: atom_id res chain seq x y z
N MET A 1 42.30 47.14 57.08
CA MET A 1 42.67 47.90 55.86
C MET A 1 42.87 46.87 54.75
N VAL A 2 42.09 46.94 53.66
CA VAL A 2 42.54 47.31 52.29
C VAL A 2 43.39 46.17 51.65
N GLN A 3 43.05 45.55 50.52
CA GLN A 3 42.10 45.93 49.45
C GLN A 3 41.49 44.72 48.68
N LEU A 4 40.55 45.05 47.79
CA LEU A 4 39.87 44.22 46.78
C LEU A 4 40.73 43.18 46.07
N ASN A 5 40.10 42.07 45.68
CA ASN A 5 40.31 41.46 44.37
C ASN A 5 38.93 41.14 43.76
N ALA A 6 38.69 41.65 42.56
CA ALA A 6 37.50 41.37 41.77
C ALA A 6 37.91 41.18 40.31
N LEU A 7 37.44 40.11 39.66
CA LEU A 7 36.84 40.15 38.32
C LEU A 7 36.35 38.76 37.89
N VAL A 8 35.27 38.77 37.10
CA VAL A 8 34.58 37.61 36.55
C VAL A 8 35.06 37.40 35.11
N ALA A 9 35.21 36.14 34.68
CA ALA A 9 35.22 35.80 33.25
C ALA A 9 34.60 34.40 33.02
N THR A 10 33.55 34.36 32.21
CA THR A 10 32.81 33.15 31.81
C THR A 10 33.42 32.56 30.53
N PHE A 11 33.45 31.24 30.38
CA PHE A 11 33.58 30.57 29.08
C PHE A 11 32.61 29.39 28.99
N ALA A 12 32.13 29.09 27.79
CA ALA A 12 30.96 28.24 27.55
C ALA A 12 31.19 27.14 26.49
N ALA A 13 30.45 26.03 26.63
CA ALA A 13 30.27 24.95 25.64
C ALA A 13 31.56 24.13 25.33
N ILE A 14 31.58 23.00 24.59
CA ILE A 14 30.74 22.50 23.49
C ILE A 14 30.73 20.93 23.47
N LEU A 15 29.62 20.31 22.97
CA LEU A 15 29.42 18.94 22.41
C LEU A 15 30.12 17.70 23.01
N SER A 16 29.34 16.63 23.23
CA SER A 16 29.54 15.26 22.68
C SER A 16 28.55 14.25 23.31
N MET A 17 27.86 13.33 22.60
CA MET A 17 27.44 13.23 21.19
C MET A 17 26.02 12.60 21.17
N ALA A 18 25.41 12.37 20.00
CA ALA A 18 24.22 11.51 19.84
C ALA A 18 24.49 10.37 18.83
N SER A 19 23.97 9.17 19.08
CA SER A 19 24.03 8.04 18.14
C SER A 19 22.80 7.12 18.20
N ALA A 20 21.60 7.73 18.19
CA ALA A 20 20.42 7.02 17.71
C ALA A 20 20.50 7.00 16.18
N SER A 21 20.95 5.88 15.60
CA SER A 21 20.94 5.69 14.15
C SER A 21 19.48 5.67 13.68
N PRO A 22 19.02 6.62 12.84
CA PRO A 22 17.74 6.43 12.18
C PRO A 22 17.87 5.21 11.27
N VAL A 23 17.00 4.23 11.44
CA VAL A 23 16.77 3.22 10.40
C VAL A 23 16.05 3.94 9.26
N SER A 24 16.82 4.65 8.44
CA SER A 24 16.40 4.95 7.08
C SER A 24 16.32 3.61 6.36
N ALA A 25 15.13 3.02 6.37
CA ALA A 25 14.71 2.25 5.22
C ALA A 25 14.88 3.20 4.02
N ARG A 26 15.90 2.93 3.19
CA ARG A 26 15.95 3.54 1.87
C ARG A 26 14.69 3.05 1.17
N GLN A 27 13.71 3.94 1.00
CA GLN A 27 12.80 3.79 -0.13
C GLN A 27 13.69 3.86 -1.36
N ASP A 28 14.00 2.68 -1.88
CA ASP A 28 14.58 2.56 -3.21
C ASP A 28 13.53 3.14 -4.17
N ASP A 29 13.92 4.08 -5.03
CA ASP A 29 13.07 4.63 -6.12
C ASP A 29 12.82 3.58 -7.23
N THR A 30 12.94 2.29 -6.88
CA THR A 30 12.68 1.17 -7.77
C THR A 30 11.20 1.04 -8.02
N LEU A 31 10.83 1.16 -9.29
CA LEU A 31 9.52 0.76 -9.80
C LEU A 31 9.18 -0.65 -9.32
N TYR A 32 7.90 -0.89 -8.99
CA TYR A 32 7.46 -2.24 -8.62
C TYR A 32 7.69 -3.20 -9.81
N PRO A 33 8.41 -4.33 -9.65
CA PRO A 33 8.85 -5.14 -10.80
C PRO A 33 8.01 -6.41 -11.05
N GLU A 34 7.07 -6.73 -10.17
CA GLU A 34 6.27 -7.96 -10.22
C GLU A 34 4.83 -7.66 -10.68
N PRO A 35 4.13 -8.60 -11.35
CA PRO A 35 2.72 -8.44 -11.64
C PRO A 35 1.90 -8.29 -10.34
N ILE A 36 0.77 -7.57 -10.42
CA ILE A 36 -0.13 -7.33 -9.29
C ILE A 36 -1.51 -7.88 -9.63
N THR A 37 -2.07 -8.69 -8.74
CA THR A 37 -3.49 -9.10 -8.83
C THR A 37 -4.32 -8.37 -7.79
N ILE A 38 -5.46 -7.84 -8.23
CA ILE A 38 -6.48 -7.26 -7.34
C ILE A 38 -7.58 -8.27 -7.11
N GLY A 39 -7.68 -8.74 -5.87
CA GLY A 39 -8.74 -9.62 -5.40
C GLY A 39 -9.82 -8.85 -4.66
N ARG A 40 -11.09 -9.24 -4.85
CA ARG A 40 -12.22 -8.80 -4.02
C ARG A 40 -12.60 -9.92 -3.07
N LEU A 41 -12.36 -9.71 -1.78
CA LEU A 41 -12.85 -10.54 -0.70
C LEU A 41 -14.27 -10.08 -0.31
N SER A 42 -15.24 -10.96 -0.45
CA SER A 42 -16.60 -10.81 0.07
C SER A 42 -16.62 -11.37 1.49
N ILE A 43 -17.24 -10.64 2.43
CA ILE A 43 -17.41 -11.04 3.83
C ILE A 43 -18.88 -10.79 4.27
N PRO A 44 -19.36 -11.38 5.39
CA PRO A 44 -20.77 -11.25 5.79
C PRO A 44 -21.30 -9.81 5.98
N HIS A 45 -20.41 -8.83 6.14
CA HIS A 45 -20.75 -7.42 6.40
C HIS A 45 -20.12 -6.43 5.39
N GLY A 46 -19.83 -6.89 4.16
CA GLY A 46 -19.32 -6.01 3.10
C GLY A 46 -18.28 -6.68 2.22
N TYR A 47 -17.39 -5.87 1.66
CA TYR A 47 -16.33 -6.33 0.76
C TYR A 47 -15.04 -5.56 1.00
N VAL A 48 -13.92 -6.20 0.71
CA VAL A 48 -12.59 -5.63 0.81
C VAL A 48 -11.81 -5.95 -0.45
N LEU A 49 -11.18 -4.93 -1.04
CA LEU A 49 -10.23 -5.09 -2.14
C LEU A 49 -8.83 -5.26 -1.56
N TYR A 50 -8.10 -6.24 -2.09
CA TYR A 50 -6.72 -6.55 -1.72
C TYR A 50 -5.84 -6.59 -2.96
N ALA A 51 -4.61 -6.09 -2.82
CA ALA A 51 -3.52 -6.33 -3.77
C ALA A 51 -2.63 -7.48 -3.27
N TYR A 52 -2.19 -8.35 -4.17
CA TYR A 52 -1.20 -9.39 -3.89
C TYR A 52 -0.42 -9.76 -5.16
N THR A 53 0.76 -10.34 -4.96
CA THR A 53 1.71 -10.68 -6.00
C THR A 53 1.52 -12.15 -6.40
N PRO A 54 0.98 -12.47 -7.59
CA PRO A 54 0.58 -13.84 -7.94
C PRO A 54 1.76 -14.81 -8.11
N THR A 55 2.99 -14.29 -8.24
CA THR A 55 4.24 -15.07 -8.24
C THR A 55 4.65 -15.56 -6.84
N LYS A 56 4.10 -14.97 -5.77
CA LYS A 56 4.43 -15.25 -4.35
C LYS A 56 3.22 -15.75 -3.54
N THR A 57 2.03 -15.25 -3.87
CA THR A 57 0.77 -15.49 -3.16
C THR A 57 -0.25 -16.12 -4.10
N THR A 58 -0.67 -17.35 -3.79
CA THR A 58 -1.81 -17.99 -4.46
C THR A 58 -3.15 -17.36 -4.05
N LEU A 59 -4.19 -17.52 -4.89
CA LEU A 59 -5.54 -17.04 -4.54
C LEU A 59 -6.06 -17.63 -3.20
N GLN A 60 -5.65 -18.85 -2.84
CA GLN A 60 -6.00 -19.48 -1.57
C GLN A 60 -5.33 -18.80 -0.38
N GLN A 61 -4.03 -18.46 -0.47
CA GLN A 61 -3.34 -17.67 0.54
C GLN A 61 -3.94 -16.26 0.63
N ALA A 62 -4.22 -15.61 -0.51
CA ALA A 62 -4.94 -14.33 -0.55
C ALA A 62 -6.39 -14.40 0.00
N CYS A 63 -6.97 -15.60 0.15
CA CYS A 63 -8.23 -15.84 0.85
C CYS A 63 -8.01 -15.86 2.37
N SER A 64 -7.16 -16.78 2.84
CA SER A 64 -7.09 -17.18 4.26
C SER A 64 -5.99 -16.52 5.08
N ASP A 65 -4.91 -16.06 4.44
CA ASP A 65 -3.69 -15.60 5.12
C ASP A 65 -3.46 -14.10 4.92
N SER A 66 -3.72 -13.29 5.96
CA SER A 66 -3.67 -11.83 5.85
C SER A 66 -2.30 -11.23 5.50
N PRO A 67 -1.14 -11.69 6.03
CA PRO A 67 0.17 -11.16 5.64
C PRO A 67 0.55 -11.39 4.17
N SER A 68 -0.13 -12.30 3.45
CA SER A 68 0.14 -12.57 2.02
C SER A 68 -0.39 -11.50 1.05
N ARG A 69 -1.07 -10.46 1.56
CA ARG A 69 -1.82 -9.45 0.80
C ARG A 69 -1.90 -8.10 1.52
N THR A 70 -2.05 -7.00 0.77
CA THR A 70 -2.36 -5.68 1.35
C THR A 70 -3.81 -5.32 1.14
N MET A 71 -4.50 -4.86 2.20
CA MET A 71 -5.82 -4.23 2.06
C MET A 71 -5.70 -2.88 1.34
N VAL A 72 -6.34 -2.77 0.19
CA VAL A 72 -6.37 -1.56 -0.64
C VAL A 72 -7.55 -0.66 -0.27
N GLN A 73 -8.71 -1.27 -0.03
CA GLN A 73 -9.97 -0.55 0.21
C GLN A 73 -10.96 -1.47 0.93
N SER A 74 -11.71 -0.94 1.88
CA SER A 74 -12.78 -1.66 2.59
C SER A 74 -14.09 -0.89 2.47
N VAL A 75 -15.19 -1.59 2.23
CA VAL A 75 -16.52 -0.99 2.07
C VAL A 75 -17.55 -1.85 2.83
N GLN A 76 -18.21 -1.23 3.82
CA GLN A 76 -19.24 -1.88 4.65
C GLN A 76 -20.61 -1.99 3.95
N THR A 77 -20.91 -1.09 3.00
CA THR A 77 -22.22 -1.05 2.32
C THR A 77 -22.06 -0.87 0.81
N GLY A 78 -22.74 -1.72 0.04
CA GLY A 78 -22.58 -1.79 -1.42
C GLY A 78 -21.42 -2.70 -1.87
N ARG A 79 -21.29 -2.87 -3.18
CA ARG A 79 -20.14 -3.56 -3.79
C ARG A 79 -19.11 -2.51 -4.22
N PRO A 80 -17.85 -2.55 -3.74
CA PRO A 80 -16.75 -1.92 -4.43
C PRO A 80 -16.48 -2.74 -5.70
N ASP A 81 -17.14 -2.35 -6.78
CA ASP A 81 -16.84 -2.80 -8.15
C ASP A 81 -15.63 -2.07 -8.74
N ARG A 82 -15.13 -1.02 -8.06
CA ARG A 82 -14.05 -0.14 -8.50
C ARG A 82 -13.08 0.20 -7.34
N PRO A 83 -11.77 -0.04 -7.52
CA PRO A 83 -10.72 0.55 -6.68
C PRO A 83 -10.75 2.08 -6.72
N LEU A 84 -10.38 2.73 -5.60
CA LEU A 84 -10.16 4.17 -5.55
C LEU A 84 -8.88 4.55 -6.34
N CYS A 85 -9.03 5.45 -7.30
CA CYS A 85 -7.96 5.93 -8.16
C CYS A 85 -7.08 6.96 -7.42
N ASN A 86 -5.78 7.00 -7.74
CA ASN A 86 -4.79 7.87 -7.10
C ASN A 86 -4.73 7.75 -5.56
N ASN A 87 -5.18 6.62 -5.00
CA ASN A 87 -5.09 6.33 -3.57
C ASN A 87 -3.90 5.40 -3.32
N PRO A 88 -2.85 5.86 -2.61
CA PRO A 88 -1.63 5.10 -2.45
C PRO A 88 -1.80 3.89 -1.51
N PHE A 89 -1.20 2.76 -1.89
CA PHE A 89 -1.06 1.57 -1.07
C PHE A 89 0.40 1.09 -1.07
N SER A 90 0.66 -0.03 -0.38
CA SER A 90 1.99 -0.66 -0.30
C SER A 90 1.87 -2.16 -0.55
N LEU A 91 2.88 -2.78 -1.15
CA LEU A 91 2.89 -4.22 -1.45
C LEU A 91 4.33 -4.75 -1.44
N ASP A 92 4.56 -5.90 -0.81
CA ASP A 92 5.89 -6.54 -0.69
C ASP A 92 7.03 -5.61 -0.21
N GLY A 93 6.71 -4.63 0.63
CA GLY A 93 7.68 -3.64 1.14
C GLY A 93 7.87 -2.39 0.26
N TYR A 94 7.30 -2.37 -0.96
CA TYR A 94 7.22 -1.19 -1.80
C TYR A 94 6.04 -0.30 -1.36
N SER A 95 6.21 1.01 -1.40
CA SER A 95 5.21 2.02 -1.08
C SER A 95 4.96 2.95 -2.28
N GLY A 96 3.88 3.74 -2.23
CA GLY A 96 3.56 4.68 -3.31
C GLY A 96 3.03 4.00 -4.58
N LEU A 97 2.43 2.81 -4.46
CA LEU A 97 1.67 2.19 -5.54
C LEU A 97 0.27 2.81 -5.60
N GLU A 98 -0.23 3.15 -6.78
CA GLU A 98 -1.55 3.76 -6.95
C GLU A 98 -2.27 3.24 -8.21
N PHE A 99 -3.60 3.27 -8.20
CA PHE A 99 -4.41 2.92 -9.37
C PHE A 99 -4.57 4.12 -10.31
N LEU A 100 -4.17 3.93 -11.56
CA LEU A 100 -4.56 4.78 -12.66
C LEU A 100 -5.86 4.23 -13.28
N CYS A 101 -6.77 5.13 -13.62
CA CYS A 101 -8.11 4.79 -14.10
C CYS A 101 -8.45 5.54 -15.39
N ALA A 102 -9.33 4.98 -16.20
CA ALA A 102 -9.71 5.54 -17.51
C ALA A 102 -10.31 6.95 -17.42
N ASP A 103 -11.21 7.16 -16.46
CA ASP A 103 -11.96 8.41 -16.30
C ASP A 103 -11.20 9.37 -15.37
N GLY A 104 -10.17 10.02 -15.90
CA GLY A 104 -9.44 11.05 -15.18
C GLY A 104 -10.39 12.11 -14.60
N THR A 105 -10.20 12.44 -13.31
CA THR A 105 -10.94 13.40 -12.44
C THR A 105 -12.05 12.87 -11.51
N GLY A 106 -12.43 11.59 -11.54
CA GLY A 106 -13.40 11.02 -10.57
C GLY A 106 -12.79 10.03 -9.56
N PRO A 107 -13.13 10.05 -8.25
CA PRO A 107 -12.63 9.07 -7.27
C PRO A 107 -13.21 7.64 -7.47
N ALA A 108 -14.24 7.50 -8.30
CA ALA A 108 -14.92 6.25 -8.63
C ALA A 108 -14.95 5.98 -10.15
N ALA A 109 -13.86 6.31 -10.85
CA ALA A 109 -13.69 6.04 -12.26
C ALA A 109 -13.92 4.55 -12.58
N SER A 110 -14.46 4.28 -13.77
CA SER A 110 -15.18 3.04 -14.07
C SER A 110 -14.31 1.79 -14.21
N GLN A 111 -13.01 1.97 -14.47
CA GLN A 111 -12.08 0.88 -14.73
C GLN A 111 -10.66 1.30 -14.34
N VAL A 112 -9.98 0.45 -13.58
CA VAL A 112 -8.52 0.52 -13.43
C VAL A 112 -7.88 0.12 -14.75
N THR A 113 -7.05 1.00 -15.29
CA THR A 113 -6.30 0.81 -16.53
C THR A 113 -4.84 0.47 -16.28
N ALA A 114 -4.29 0.90 -15.14
CA ALA A 114 -2.88 0.69 -14.82
C ALA A 114 -2.58 0.81 -13.32
N ILE A 115 -1.38 0.37 -12.93
CA ILE A 115 -0.72 0.76 -11.67
C ILE A 115 0.38 1.76 -11.98
N ALA A 116 0.54 2.77 -11.13
CA ALA A 116 1.75 3.57 -11.06
C ALA A 116 2.52 3.31 -9.76
N THR A 117 3.83 3.55 -9.79
CA THR A 117 4.71 3.63 -8.63
C THR A 117 5.34 5.01 -8.65
N ASN A 118 5.13 5.81 -7.60
CA ASN A 118 5.62 7.21 -7.52
C ASN A 118 5.23 8.05 -8.76
N GLY A 119 3.96 7.96 -9.21
CA GLY A 119 3.46 8.65 -10.41
C GLY A 119 3.95 8.12 -11.77
N THR A 120 4.87 7.15 -11.80
CA THR A 120 5.32 6.49 -13.03
C THR A 120 4.49 5.22 -13.27
N GLN A 121 3.80 5.12 -14.40
CA GLN A 121 3.06 3.91 -14.76
C GLN A 121 4.01 2.71 -14.87
N THR A 122 3.69 1.62 -14.16
CA THR A 122 4.49 0.38 -14.12
C THR A 122 3.81 -0.81 -14.78
N HIS A 123 2.48 -0.90 -14.69
CA HIS A 123 1.72 -2.06 -15.17
C HIS A 123 0.43 -1.65 -15.88
N LEU A 124 -0.02 -2.42 -16.86
CA LEU A 124 -1.34 -2.32 -17.50
C LEU A 124 -2.31 -3.33 -16.86
N CYS A 125 -3.48 -2.86 -16.44
CA CYS A 125 -4.48 -3.66 -15.77
C CYS A 125 -5.60 -4.10 -16.71
N THR A 126 -5.92 -5.39 -16.69
CA THR A 126 -7.08 -5.99 -17.37
C THR A 126 -8.11 -6.44 -16.35
N ASN A 127 -9.39 -6.12 -16.58
CA ASN A 127 -10.48 -6.62 -15.74
C ASN A 127 -10.70 -8.13 -15.98
N VAL A 128 -10.80 -8.91 -14.91
CA VAL A 128 -11.12 -10.33 -14.97
C VAL A 128 -12.63 -10.49 -14.82
N PRO A 129 -13.34 -11.08 -15.80
CA PRO A 129 -14.77 -11.31 -15.71
C PRO A 129 -15.12 -12.16 -14.48
N LEU A 130 -16.10 -11.70 -13.70
CA LEU A 130 -16.59 -12.36 -12.48
C LEU A 130 -17.45 -13.61 -12.76
N THR A 131 -17.27 -14.23 -13.93
CA THR A 131 -17.87 -15.51 -14.33
C THR A 131 -17.11 -16.71 -13.75
N VAL A 132 -15.89 -16.50 -13.24
CA VAL A 132 -15.14 -17.50 -12.47
C VAL A 132 -15.75 -17.63 -11.08
N TYR A 133 -16.04 -18.86 -10.65
CA TYR A 133 -16.57 -19.12 -9.31
C TYR A 133 -15.62 -18.58 -8.23
N PRO A 134 -16.13 -17.85 -7.21
CA PRO A 134 -15.30 -17.34 -6.14
C PRO A 134 -14.79 -18.49 -5.26
N LEU A 135 -13.53 -18.38 -4.83
CA LEU A 135 -12.90 -19.33 -3.92
C LEU A 135 -13.36 -19.05 -2.49
N TYR A 136 -13.83 -20.08 -1.76
CA TYR A 136 -14.33 -19.94 -0.40
C TYR A 136 -13.20 -19.92 0.63
N CYS A 137 -13.21 -18.95 1.55
CA CYS A 137 -12.17 -18.81 2.58
C CYS A 137 -12.54 -19.43 3.94
N GLY A 138 -13.78 -19.89 4.12
CA GLY A 138 -14.35 -20.15 5.45
C GLY A 138 -15.11 -18.95 6.02
N GLY A 139 -15.88 -19.16 7.09
CA GLY A 139 -16.57 -18.08 7.82
C GLY A 139 -17.58 -17.25 7.02
N GLY A 140 -18.12 -17.78 5.91
CA GLY A 140 -18.97 -17.01 5.00
C GLY A 140 -18.21 -16.03 4.08
N ALA A 141 -16.89 -16.07 4.08
CA ALA A 141 -16.05 -15.24 3.21
C ALA A 141 -15.66 -15.97 1.92
N SER A 142 -15.51 -15.22 0.82
CA SER A 142 -15.05 -15.76 -0.47
C SER A 142 -14.32 -14.71 -1.31
N ILE A 143 -13.26 -15.10 -2.01
CA ILE A 143 -12.45 -14.21 -2.84
C ILE A 143 -12.67 -14.47 -4.34
N SER A 144 -12.73 -13.39 -5.12
CA SER A 144 -12.71 -13.43 -6.59
C SER A 144 -11.59 -12.53 -7.11
N GLN A 145 -10.83 -12.97 -8.12
CA GLN A 145 -9.95 -12.07 -8.86
C GLN A 145 -10.79 -11.07 -9.65
N GLN A 146 -10.32 -9.82 -9.75
CA GLN A 146 -11.04 -8.72 -10.40
C GLN A 146 -10.17 -7.94 -11.38
N TYR A 147 -8.88 -7.78 -11.11
CA TYR A 147 -7.92 -7.23 -12.08
C TYR A 147 -6.60 -8.00 -12.02
N ILE A 148 -5.96 -8.13 -13.18
CA ILE A 148 -4.57 -8.58 -13.33
C ILE A 148 -3.80 -7.43 -13.97
N CYS A 149 -2.71 -7.00 -13.34
CA CYS A 149 -1.86 -5.92 -13.80
C CYS A 149 -0.45 -6.46 -14.07
N GLN A 150 0.06 -6.22 -15.28
CA GLN A 150 1.36 -6.73 -15.78
C GLN A 150 1.99 -5.75 -16.79
#